data_AF-A0A199V1A6-F1
#
_entry.id   AF-A0A199V1A6-F1
#
_cell.length_a   1.000
_cell.length_b   1.000
_cell.length_c   1.000
_cell.angle_alpha   90.00
_cell.angle_beta   90.00
_cell.angle_gamma   90.00
#
_symmetry.space_group_name_H-M   'P 1'
#
loop_
_entity.id
_entity.type
_entity.pdbx_description
1 polymer ?
#
loop_
_entity_poly.entity_id
_entity_poly.type
_entity_poly.pdbx_seq_one_letter_code
_entity_poly.pdbx_strand_id
1 'polypeptide(L)'
;MPADDCIERPLFGGAISSYFPVRFQDISNIREVPDHQEVFADPSRDESLIFELLDLKHEVGDDRSAVWFLRDIAREQDAEETMVLEHSGTLELPGLSCGGAPTIVTTAVGQLAISKGRQGREAHNVVQVYLANLRLKEVSTDVLITAYEPIFINPLSESARTVGAGPTVPAEQSGFLPMAEVFKRAVTSFKVHDWNLFGPGA
;
A
#
# COMPACT_ATOMS: atom_id res chain seq x y z
N MET A 1 21.11 -4.93 17.08
CA MET A 1 19.70 -4.55 16.82
C MET A 1 19.06 -5.76 16.20
N PRO A 2 17.95 -6.33 16.71
CA PRO A 2 17.25 -7.31 15.91
C PRO A 2 16.82 -6.56 14.65
N ALA A 3 17.35 -6.99 13.50
CA ALA A 3 16.88 -6.50 12.24
C ALA A 3 15.37 -6.76 12.22
N ASP A 4 14.62 -5.80 11.73
CA ASP A 4 13.20 -5.97 11.50
C ASP A 4 13.03 -7.10 10.47
N ASP A 5 12.87 -8.31 11.00
CA ASP A 5 12.99 -9.54 10.24
C ASP A 5 11.91 -9.55 9.17
N CYS A 6 12.32 -9.70 7.92
CA CYS A 6 11.42 -9.75 6.79
C CYS A 6 11.22 -11.20 6.38
N ILE A 7 10.00 -11.51 5.94
CA ILE A 7 9.63 -12.85 5.46
C ILE A 7 8.88 -12.73 4.15
N GLU A 8 9.01 -13.76 3.32
CA GLU A 8 8.17 -13.89 2.13
C GLU A 8 6.79 -14.37 2.58
N ARG A 9 5.76 -13.66 2.18
CA ARG A 9 4.38 -13.95 2.56
C ARG A 9 3.56 -14.30 1.33
N PRO A 10 2.77 -15.39 1.39
CA PRO A 10 1.77 -15.67 0.37
C PRO A 10 0.64 -14.65 0.48
N LEU A 11 0.15 -14.20 -0.67
CA LEU A 11 -1.01 -13.33 -0.85
C LEU A 11 -2.01 -14.04 -1.76
N PHE A 12 -3.31 -13.77 -1.60
CA PHE A 12 -4.38 -14.30 -2.44
C PHE A 12 -4.33 -15.84 -2.55
N GLY A 13 -4.35 -16.51 -1.41
CA GLY A 13 -4.26 -17.98 -1.35
C GLY A 13 -2.91 -18.56 -1.81
N GLY A 14 -1.87 -17.74 -1.93
CA GLY A 14 -0.52 -18.13 -2.37
C GLY A 14 -0.28 -18.00 -3.87
N ALA A 15 -1.24 -17.48 -4.64
CA ALA A 15 -1.06 -17.16 -6.05
C ALA A 15 -0.02 -16.06 -6.27
N ILE A 16 0.17 -15.18 -5.28
CA ILE A 16 1.14 -14.09 -5.26
C ILE A 16 2.04 -14.24 -4.02
N SER A 17 3.29 -13.76 -4.09
CA SER A 17 4.11 -13.52 -2.91
C SER A 17 4.72 -12.12 -2.88
N SER A 18 5.00 -11.64 -1.67
CA SER A 18 5.73 -10.39 -1.41
C SER A 18 6.55 -10.51 -0.13
N TYR A 19 7.64 -9.74 -0.02
CA TYR A 19 8.61 -9.80 1.07
C TYR A 19 8.62 -8.50 1.89
N PHE A 20 8.20 -8.58 3.16
CA PHE A 20 8.11 -7.43 4.07
C PHE A 20 8.20 -7.86 5.55
N PRO A 21 8.34 -6.93 6.51
CA PRO A 21 8.60 -7.26 7.91
C PRO A 21 7.53 -8.11 8.60
N VAL A 22 7.96 -8.92 9.58
CA VAL A 22 7.09 -9.78 10.38
C VAL A 22 6.09 -8.98 11.23
N ARG A 23 6.42 -7.74 11.62
CA ARG A 23 5.56 -6.90 12.47
C ARG A 23 4.19 -6.58 11.84
N PHE A 24 4.10 -6.62 10.51
CA PHE A 24 2.86 -6.44 9.78
C PHE A 24 1.98 -7.69 9.92
N GLN A 25 0.89 -7.58 10.65
CA GLN A 25 -0.05 -8.67 10.92
C GLN A 25 -1.20 -8.62 9.93
N ASP A 26 -1.60 -9.78 9.41
CA ASP A 26 -2.79 -9.92 8.60
C ASP A 26 -4.04 -9.67 9.45
N ILE A 27 -4.89 -8.75 9.01
CA ILE A 27 -6.09 -8.36 9.74
C ILE A 27 -7.36 -9.07 9.25
N SER A 28 -7.26 -9.94 8.24
CA SER A 28 -8.37 -10.80 7.76
C SER A 28 -8.98 -11.64 8.89
N ASN A 29 -8.17 -12.01 9.89
CA ASN A 29 -8.62 -12.73 11.09
C ASN A 29 -9.44 -11.86 12.06
N ILE A 30 -9.39 -10.54 11.91
CA ILE A 30 -9.98 -9.57 12.84
C ILE A 30 -11.21 -8.92 12.21
N ARG A 31 -11.18 -8.67 10.90
CA ARG A 31 -12.27 -8.07 10.13
C ARG A 31 -12.37 -8.72 8.76
N GLU A 32 -13.57 -8.71 8.20
CA GLU A 32 -13.80 -9.11 6.82
C GLU A 32 -13.04 -8.14 5.90
N VAL A 33 -12.18 -8.71 5.04
CA VAL A 33 -11.44 -8.01 4.00
C VAL A 33 -11.97 -8.55 2.66
N PRO A 34 -12.30 -7.70 1.68
CA PRO A 34 -12.74 -8.16 0.38
C PRO A 34 -11.72 -9.10 -0.28
N ASP A 35 -12.18 -10.11 -1.03
CA ASP A 35 -11.31 -11.14 -1.63
C ASP A 35 -10.23 -10.59 -2.59
N HIS A 36 -10.44 -9.39 -3.12
CA HIS A 36 -9.48 -8.69 -3.99
C HIS A 36 -8.51 -7.79 -3.21
N GLN A 37 -8.55 -7.82 -1.88
CA GLN A 37 -7.67 -7.07 -0.99
C GLN A 37 -6.97 -7.98 0.02
N GLU A 38 -5.72 -7.65 0.32
CA GLU A 38 -4.94 -8.24 1.40
C GLU A 38 -4.40 -7.11 2.26
N VAL A 39 -4.77 -7.07 3.54
CA VAL A 39 -4.46 -5.94 4.43
C VAL A 39 -3.59 -6.40 5.59
N PHE A 40 -2.46 -5.72 5.76
CA PHE A 40 -1.56 -5.92 6.87
C PHE A 40 -1.38 -4.65 7.68
N ALA A 41 -1.30 -4.75 9.00
CA ALA A 41 -1.10 -3.61 9.88
C ALA A 41 -0.04 -3.89 10.95
N ASP A 42 0.69 -2.86 11.36
CA ASP A 42 1.52 -2.87 12.57
C ASP A 42 0.75 -2.13 13.69
N PRO A 43 0.15 -2.85 14.65
CA PRO A 43 -0.63 -2.24 15.72
C PRO A 43 0.20 -1.33 16.64
N SER A 44 1.51 -1.52 16.71
CA SER A 44 2.39 -0.78 17.60
C SER A 44 2.75 0.62 17.07
N ARG A 45 2.63 0.81 15.76
CA ARG A 45 3.00 2.05 15.05
C ARG A 45 1.87 2.66 14.23
N ASP A 46 0.75 1.94 14.16
CA ASP A 46 -0.43 2.31 13.38
C ASP A 46 -0.17 2.41 11.86
N GLU A 47 0.92 1.80 11.40
CA GLU A 47 1.32 1.64 9.99
C GLU A 47 0.49 0.52 9.32
N SER A 48 0.24 0.64 8.03
CA SER A 48 -0.45 -0.43 7.28
C SER A 48 0.04 -0.58 5.84
N LEU A 49 -0.03 -1.79 5.33
CA LEU A 49 0.35 -2.19 3.99
C LEU A 49 -0.82 -2.97 3.36
N ILE A 50 -1.28 -2.51 2.21
CA ILE A 50 -2.45 -3.04 1.51
C ILE A 50 -2.03 -3.45 0.11
N PHE A 51 -2.47 -4.64 -0.30
CA PHE A 51 -2.41 -5.09 -1.68
C PHE A 51 -3.83 -5.21 -2.21
N GLU A 52 -4.10 -4.67 -3.38
CA GLU A 52 -5.44 -4.64 -3.96
C GLU A 52 -5.37 -4.94 -5.46
N LEU A 53 -6.27 -5.80 -5.93
CA LEU A 53 -6.43 -6.16 -7.34
C LEU A 53 -7.61 -5.39 -7.93
N LEU A 54 -7.36 -4.57 -8.94
CA LEU A 54 -8.36 -3.74 -9.60
C LEU A 54 -8.39 -3.99 -11.10
N ASP A 55 -9.53 -3.71 -11.74
CA ASP A 55 -9.60 -3.69 -13.20
C ASP A 55 -8.69 -2.61 -13.78
N LEU A 56 -7.98 -2.94 -14.86
CA LEU A 56 -7.08 -2.03 -15.55
C LEU A 56 -7.80 -0.75 -15.99
N LYS A 57 -7.31 0.40 -15.52
CA LYS A 57 -7.85 1.71 -15.91
C LYS A 57 -7.30 2.15 -17.26
N HIS A 58 -7.96 1.76 -18.35
CA HIS A 58 -7.55 2.10 -19.72
C HIS A 58 -7.48 3.60 -20.04
N GLU A 59 -8.28 4.42 -19.34
CA GLU A 59 -8.33 5.87 -19.55
C GLU A 59 -7.15 6.62 -18.91
N VAL A 60 -6.41 5.95 -18.03
CA VAL A 60 -5.28 6.53 -17.30
C VAL A 60 -3.98 6.12 -17.97
N GLY A 61 -3.18 7.11 -18.37
CA GLY A 61 -1.84 6.89 -18.93
C GLY A 61 -0.92 6.20 -17.92
N ASP A 62 -0.06 5.31 -18.42
CA ASP A 62 0.82 4.49 -17.58
C ASP A 62 1.65 5.33 -16.60
N ASP A 63 2.24 6.41 -17.11
CA ASP A 63 3.13 7.35 -16.43
C ASP A 63 2.49 8.11 -15.27
N ARG A 64 1.15 8.19 -15.24
CA ARG A 64 0.39 8.95 -14.23
C ARG A 64 -0.54 8.07 -13.40
N SER A 65 -0.50 6.76 -13.58
CA SER A 65 -1.46 5.86 -12.93
C SER A 65 -1.35 5.88 -11.40
N ALA A 66 -0.15 5.83 -10.83
CA ALA A 66 0.02 5.94 -9.37
C ALA A 66 -0.49 7.28 -8.80
N VAL A 67 -0.22 8.41 -9.46
CA VAL A 67 -0.69 9.72 -9.01
C VAL A 67 -2.22 9.82 -9.10
N TRP A 68 -2.82 9.20 -10.13
CA TRP A 68 -4.28 9.14 -10.26
C TRP A 68 -4.90 8.38 -9.09
N PHE A 69 -4.41 7.16 -8.79
CA PHE A 69 -4.93 6.37 -7.66
C PHE A 69 -4.71 7.06 -6.31
N LEU A 70 -3.57 7.73 -6.10
CA LEU A 70 -3.32 8.48 -4.88
C LEU A 70 -4.36 9.60 -4.66
N ARG A 71 -4.72 10.32 -5.73
CA ARG A 71 -5.79 11.34 -5.69
C ARG A 71 -7.17 10.74 -5.51
N ASP A 72 -7.40 9.57 -6.07
CA ASP A 72 -8.67 8.84 -5.93
C ASP A 72 -8.89 8.43 -4.46
N ILE A 73 -7.87 7.80 -3.84
CA ILE A 73 -7.88 7.49 -2.40
C ILE A 73 -8.15 8.73 -1.58
N ALA A 74 -7.47 9.84 -1.86
CA ALA A 74 -7.68 11.06 -1.10
C ALA A 74 -9.11 11.60 -1.19
N ARG A 75 -9.70 11.56 -2.39
CA ARG A 75 -11.09 11.96 -2.62
C ARG A 75 -12.05 11.07 -1.84
N GLU A 76 -11.85 9.76 -1.85
CA GLU A 76 -12.70 8.81 -1.12
C GLU A 76 -12.59 8.96 0.40
N GLN A 77 -11.44 9.43 0.90
CA GLN A 77 -11.20 9.67 2.31
C GLN A 77 -11.56 11.10 2.76
N ASP A 78 -12.25 11.88 1.92
CA ASP A 78 -12.58 13.29 2.16
C ASP A 78 -11.35 14.15 2.55
N ALA A 79 -10.17 13.80 2.02
CA ALA A 79 -8.94 14.56 2.23
C ALA A 79 -8.94 15.78 1.28
N GLU A 80 -9.29 16.96 1.82
CA GLU A 80 -9.41 18.21 1.05
C GLU A 80 -8.10 18.63 0.38
N GLU A 81 -6.96 18.35 1.01
CA GLU A 81 -5.63 18.66 0.47
C GLU A 81 -4.78 17.39 0.40
N THR A 82 -4.55 16.93 -0.83
CA THR A 82 -3.51 15.93 -1.13
C THR A 82 -2.25 16.64 -1.56
N MET A 83 -1.19 16.53 -0.76
CA MET A 83 0.11 17.00 -1.19
C MET A 83 0.88 15.84 -1.82
N VAL A 84 1.01 15.82 -3.14
CA VAL A 84 1.91 14.88 -3.82
C VAL A 84 3.34 15.36 -3.59
N LEU A 85 4.15 14.54 -2.92
CA LEU A 85 5.53 14.84 -2.57
C LEU A 85 6.47 14.39 -3.68
N GLU A 86 6.30 13.15 -4.15
CA GLU A 86 7.15 12.52 -5.14
C GLU A 86 6.33 11.62 -6.07
N HIS A 87 6.77 11.46 -7.31
CA HIS A 87 6.27 10.43 -8.20
C HIS A 87 7.37 9.94 -9.14
N SER A 88 7.36 8.66 -9.47
CA SER A 88 8.30 8.09 -10.44
C SER A 88 7.79 8.31 -11.87
N GLY A 89 8.70 8.14 -12.84
CA GLY A 89 8.30 7.79 -14.20
C GLY A 89 7.91 6.31 -14.30
N THR A 90 7.70 5.84 -15.53
CA THR A 90 7.49 4.41 -15.82
C THR A 90 8.75 3.62 -15.51
N LEU A 91 8.62 2.64 -14.61
CA LEU A 91 9.62 1.64 -14.28
C LEU A 91 9.16 0.30 -14.84
N GLU A 92 10.11 -0.56 -15.21
CA GLU A 92 9.85 -1.95 -15.53
C GLU A 92 10.34 -2.81 -14.36
N LEU A 93 9.53 -3.76 -13.90
CA LEU A 93 9.98 -4.75 -12.92
C LEU A 93 10.52 -6.00 -13.63
N PRO A 94 11.85 -6.25 -13.59
CA PRO A 94 12.42 -7.45 -14.18
C PRO A 94 11.90 -8.69 -13.45
N GLY A 95 11.36 -9.66 -14.20
CA GLY A 95 10.86 -10.92 -13.64
C GLY A 95 9.36 -10.94 -13.34
N LEU A 96 8.66 -9.81 -13.46
CA LEU A 96 7.21 -9.76 -13.51
C LEU A 96 6.77 -9.54 -14.96
N SER A 97 6.83 -10.61 -15.76
CA SER A 97 6.32 -10.61 -17.14
C SER A 97 5.21 -11.64 -17.23
N CYS A 98 3.98 -11.16 -17.43
CA CYS A 98 2.96 -11.99 -18.06
C CYS A 98 3.33 -12.06 -19.56
N GLY A 99 3.27 -13.25 -20.18
CA GLY A 99 3.35 -13.43 -21.65
C GLY A 99 4.56 -12.87 -22.40
N GLY A 100 5.59 -12.39 -21.69
CA GLY A 100 6.81 -11.82 -22.27
C GLY A 100 6.82 -10.29 -22.40
N ALA A 101 5.74 -9.59 -22.01
CA ALA A 101 5.72 -8.14 -21.93
C ALA A 101 6.23 -7.65 -20.55
N PRO A 102 7.04 -6.57 -20.49
CA PRO A 102 7.46 -5.99 -19.21
C PRO A 102 6.26 -5.36 -18.49
N THR A 103 6.09 -5.67 -17.21
CA THR A 103 5.09 -4.99 -16.38
C THR A 103 5.52 -3.56 -16.10
N ILE A 104 4.65 -2.61 -16.40
CA ILE A 104 4.85 -1.19 -16.11
C ILE A 104 4.47 -0.92 -14.66
N VAL A 105 5.38 -0.27 -13.94
CA VAL A 105 5.19 0.15 -12.56
C VAL A 105 5.38 1.65 -12.45
N THR A 106 4.47 2.30 -11.73
CA THR A 106 4.67 3.69 -11.30
C THR A 106 4.45 3.79 -9.80
N THR A 107 5.13 4.73 -9.15
CA THR A 107 4.98 4.99 -7.73
C THR A 107 4.68 6.46 -7.48
N ALA A 108 3.89 6.75 -6.45
CA ALA A 108 3.62 8.09 -5.96
C ALA A 108 3.70 8.10 -4.43
N VAL A 109 4.19 9.19 -3.88
CA VAL A 109 4.20 9.46 -2.43
C VAL A 109 3.45 10.75 -2.20
N GLY A 110 2.51 10.73 -1.26
CA GLY A 110 1.79 11.93 -0.86
C GLY A 110 1.49 11.96 0.62
N GLN A 111 1.05 13.12 1.08
CA GLN A 111 0.59 13.34 2.45
C GLN A 111 -0.91 13.64 2.42
N LEU A 112 -1.66 12.93 3.26
CA LEU A 112 -3.11 13.07 3.40
C LEU A 112 -3.46 13.36 4.87
N ALA A 113 -4.53 14.14 5.07
CA ALA A 113 -5.19 14.27 6.36
C ALA A 113 -6.48 13.43 6.33
N ILE A 114 -6.48 12.27 7.00
CA ILE A 114 -7.58 11.29 6.97
C ILE A 114 -7.88 10.76 8.36
N SER A 115 -9.14 10.40 8.62
CA SER A 115 -9.53 9.68 9.85
C SER A 115 -9.55 8.17 9.63
N LYS A 116 -9.47 7.38 10.71
CA LYS A 116 -9.77 5.96 10.63
C LYS A 116 -11.28 5.75 10.70
N GLY A 117 -11.83 4.86 9.87
CA GLY A 117 -13.25 4.53 9.89
C GLY A 117 -14.15 5.74 9.61
N ARG A 118 -15.18 5.92 10.45
CA ARG A 118 -16.17 7.01 10.29
C ARG A 118 -16.08 8.03 11.44
N GLN A 119 -14.86 8.40 11.84
CA GLN A 119 -14.63 9.32 12.97
C GLN A 119 -14.81 10.80 12.61
N GLY A 120 -15.01 11.11 11.34
CA GLY A 120 -15.23 12.48 10.88
C GLY A 120 -13.97 13.35 10.89
N ARG A 121 -14.14 14.59 10.43
CA ARG A 121 -13.02 15.50 10.11
C ARG A 121 -12.19 15.95 11.31
N GLU A 122 -12.81 16.01 12.48
CA GLU A 122 -12.17 16.45 13.73
C GLU A 122 -11.11 15.46 14.25
N ALA A 123 -11.15 14.21 13.78
CA ALA A 123 -10.22 13.14 14.17
C ALA A 123 -9.16 12.83 13.09
N HIS A 124 -8.94 13.72 12.12
CA HIS A 124 -7.97 13.49 11.04
C HIS A 124 -6.54 13.36 11.57
N ASN A 125 -5.93 12.22 11.26
CA ASN A 125 -4.50 12.00 11.38
C ASN A 125 -3.81 12.52 10.13
N VAL A 126 -2.56 12.94 10.28
CA VAL A 126 -1.71 13.24 9.13
C VAL A 126 -0.92 11.99 8.81
N VAL A 127 -1.11 11.46 7.60
CA VAL A 127 -0.46 10.22 7.13
C VAL A 127 0.31 10.49 5.86
N GLN A 128 1.47 9.86 5.74
CA GLN A 128 2.20 9.72 4.49
C GLN A 128 1.76 8.42 3.82
N VAL A 129 1.43 8.51 2.54
CA VAL A 129 0.93 7.40 1.73
C VAL A 129 1.91 7.14 0.61
N TYR A 130 2.44 5.93 0.56
CA TYR A 130 3.24 5.41 -0.52
C TYR A 130 2.37 4.50 -1.36
N LEU A 131 2.34 4.70 -2.66
CA LEU A 131 1.48 3.95 -3.56
C LEU A 131 2.28 3.51 -4.77
N ALA A 132 2.17 2.23 -5.12
CA ALA A 132 2.65 1.68 -6.38
C ALA A 132 1.47 1.12 -7.15
N ASN A 133 1.44 1.36 -8.44
CA ASN A 133 0.55 0.68 -9.37
C ASN A 133 1.37 -0.17 -10.33
N LEU A 134 1.14 -1.49 -10.33
CA LEU A 134 1.75 -2.46 -11.23
C LEU A 134 0.70 -2.88 -12.27
N ARG A 135 0.90 -2.48 -13.53
CA ARG A 135 -0.10 -2.67 -14.60
C ARG A 135 0.12 -4.00 -15.33
N LEU A 136 -0.67 -5.00 -14.99
CA LEU A 136 -0.68 -6.32 -15.62
C LEU A 136 -1.61 -6.31 -16.84
N LYS A 137 -1.16 -5.68 -17.92
CA LYS A 137 -2.01 -5.42 -19.10
C LYS A 137 -2.55 -6.66 -19.79
N GLU A 138 -1.81 -7.77 -19.77
CA GLU A 138 -2.23 -9.01 -20.43
C GLU A 138 -3.43 -9.67 -19.77
N VAL A 139 -3.62 -9.42 -18.48
CA VAL A 139 -4.74 -9.92 -17.68
C VAL A 139 -5.66 -8.79 -17.23
N SER A 140 -5.57 -7.62 -17.90
CA SER A 140 -6.40 -6.44 -17.63
C SER A 140 -6.53 -6.07 -16.15
N THR A 141 -5.44 -6.18 -15.38
CA THR A 141 -5.44 -5.91 -13.93
C THR A 141 -4.43 -4.82 -13.57
N ASP A 142 -4.84 -3.86 -12.76
CA ASP A 142 -3.97 -2.92 -12.03
C ASP A 142 -3.80 -3.47 -10.59
N VAL A 143 -2.55 -3.76 -10.19
CA VAL A 143 -2.25 -4.18 -8.81
C VAL A 143 -1.77 -2.97 -8.03
N LEU A 144 -2.56 -2.57 -7.03
CA LEU A 144 -2.26 -1.44 -6.17
C LEU A 144 -1.58 -1.94 -4.88
N ILE A 145 -0.40 -1.40 -4.60
CA ILE A 145 0.29 -1.63 -3.32
C ILE A 145 0.33 -0.28 -2.60
N THR A 146 -0.34 -0.18 -1.47
CA THR A 146 -0.46 1.07 -0.70
C THR A 146 0.07 0.89 0.71
N ALA A 147 0.95 1.78 1.13
CA ALA A 147 1.54 1.80 2.46
C ALA A 147 1.22 3.13 3.16
N TYR A 148 0.66 3.05 4.37
CA TYR A 148 0.34 4.20 5.20
C TYR A 148 1.31 4.28 6.38
N GLU A 149 1.94 5.45 6.52
CA GLU A 149 2.79 5.82 7.65
C GLU A 149 2.17 7.03 8.36
N PRO A 150 1.64 6.88 9.57
CA PRO A 150 1.16 8.02 10.33
C PRO A 150 2.31 8.94 10.74
N ILE A 151 2.17 10.24 10.50
CA ILE A 151 3.13 11.30 10.88
C ILE A 151 2.63 12.04 12.13
N PHE A 152 1.31 12.19 12.26
CA PHE A 152 0.67 12.79 13.42
C PHE A 152 -0.65 12.10 13.72
N ILE A 153 -0.83 11.69 14.97
CA ILE A 153 -2.07 11.08 15.47
C ILE A 153 -2.88 12.14 16.22
N ASN A 154 -4.10 12.35 15.78
CA ASN A 154 -5.02 13.29 16.42
C ASN A 154 -5.49 12.74 17.78
N PRO A 155 -5.58 13.54 18.85
CA PRO A 155 -6.10 13.10 20.15
C PRO A 155 -7.51 12.49 20.12
N LEU A 156 -8.34 12.87 19.14
CA LEU A 156 -9.69 12.34 18.94
C LEU A 156 -9.72 11.08 18.06
N SER A 157 -8.59 10.72 17.43
CA SER A 157 -8.46 9.49 16.64
C SER A 157 -8.50 8.26 17.53
N GLU A 158 -9.07 7.17 17.02
CA GLU A 158 -9.06 5.88 17.71
C GLU A 158 -7.62 5.37 17.91
N SER A 159 -6.72 5.68 16.96
CA SER A 159 -5.30 5.37 17.05
C SER A 159 -4.64 5.96 18.30
N ALA A 160 -5.12 7.11 18.79
CA ALA A 160 -4.56 7.76 19.98
C ALA A 160 -4.64 6.88 21.22
N ARG A 161 -5.62 5.97 21.30
CA ARG A 161 -5.78 5.03 22.42
C ARG A 161 -4.75 3.90 22.39
N THR A 162 -4.22 3.60 21.22
CA THR A 162 -3.31 2.47 21.00
C THR A 162 -1.86 2.91 20.94
N VAL A 163 -1.56 3.96 20.16
CA VAL A 163 -0.19 4.43 19.90
C VAL A 163 0.13 5.80 20.51
N GLY A 164 -0.85 6.43 21.16
CA GLY A 164 -0.72 7.77 21.72
C GLY A 164 -1.01 8.87 20.69
N ALA A 165 -1.40 10.05 21.20
CA ALA A 165 -1.64 11.23 20.38
C ALA A 165 -0.36 12.05 20.19
N GLY A 166 -0.29 12.79 19.08
CA GLY A 166 0.82 13.69 18.77
C GLY A 166 1.68 13.22 17.59
N PRO A 167 2.88 13.79 17.43
CA PRO A 167 3.83 13.39 16.41
C PRO A 167 4.27 11.95 16.62
N THR A 168 4.29 11.15 15.57
CA THR A 168 4.81 9.79 15.64
C THR A 168 6.33 9.78 15.60
N VAL A 169 6.93 8.75 16.21
CA VAL A 169 8.38 8.55 16.16
C VAL A 169 8.71 7.78 14.87
N PRO A 170 9.58 8.29 13.99
CA PRO A 170 10.00 7.58 12.78
C PRO A 170 10.51 6.17 13.09
N ALA A 171 10.20 5.21 12.21
CA ALA A 171 10.51 3.79 12.41
C ALA A 171 12.00 3.56 12.66
N GLU A 172 12.86 4.26 11.91
CA GLU A 172 14.32 4.19 12.03
C GLU A 172 14.82 4.52 13.44
N GLN A 173 14.22 5.54 14.07
CA GLN A 173 14.59 5.97 15.43
C GLN A 173 14.17 4.95 16.50
N SER A 174 13.20 4.10 16.17
CA SER A 174 12.70 3.02 17.03
C SER A 174 13.34 1.67 16.68
N GLY A 175 14.32 1.63 15.76
CA GLY A 175 15.01 0.41 15.34
C GLY A 175 14.22 -0.46 14.36
N PHE A 176 13.14 0.05 13.78
CA PHE A 176 12.32 -0.62 12.77
C PHE A 176 12.69 -0.18 11.36
N LEU A 177 12.38 -1.01 10.36
CA LEU A 177 12.57 -0.64 8.97
C LEU A 177 11.62 0.51 8.58
N PRO A 178 12.12 1.61 7.97
CA PRO A 178 11.29 2.72 7.49
C PRO A 178 10.20 2.27 6.52
N MET A 179 9.02 2.91 6.57
CA MET A 179 7.90 2.52 5.73
C MET A 179 8.22 2.64 4.23
N ALA A 180 9.03 3.63 3.83
CA ALA A 180 9.53 3.74 2.47
C ALA A 180 10.30 2.50 1.99
N GLU A 181 11.12 1.90 2.86
CA GLU A 181 11.91 0.70 2.55
C GLU A 181 11.05 -0.56 2.63
N VAL A 182 10.09 -0.63 3.56
CA VAL A 182 9.06 -1.68 3.58
C VAL A 182 8.29 -1.70 2.26
N PHE A 183 7.79 -0.54 1.84
CA PHE A 183 7.06 -0.35 0.59
C PHE A 183 7.91 -0.75 -0.62
N LYS A 184 9.15 -0.25 -0.71
CA LYS A 184 10.07 -0.61 -1.79
C LYS A 184 10.33 -2.11 -1.86
N ARG A 185 10.51 -2.79 -0.73
CA ARG A 185 10.67 -4.25 -0.70
C ARG A 185 9.40 -4.96 -1.15
N ALA A 186 8.24 -4.54 -0.65
CA ALA A 186 6.96 -5.13 -1.03
C ALA A 186 6.73 -5.05 -2.54
N VAL A 187 7.04 -3.92 -3.16
CA VAL A 187 6.91 -3.68 -4.61
C VAL A 187 7.94 -4.48 -5.41
N THR A 188 9.23 -4.42 -5.05
CA THR A 188 10.31 -5.05 -5.85
C THR A 188 10.36 -6.58 -5.69
N SER A 189 9.79 -7.12 -4.62
CA SER A 189 9.69 -8.57 -4.38
C SER A 189 8.36 -9.17 -4.81
N PHE A 190 7.43 -8.37 -5.34
CA PHE A 190 6.13 -8.84 -5.80
C PHE A 190 6.29 -9.85 -6.94
N LYS A 191 5.75 -11.06 -6.74
CA LYS A 191 5.82 -12.16 -7.71
C LYS A 191 4.46 -12.82 -7.86
N VAL A 192 4.06 -13.07 -9.10
CA VAL A 192 2.90 -13.90 -9.42
C VAL A 192 3.39 -15.31 -9.71
N HIS A 193 2.91 -16.28 -8.92
CA HIS A 193 3.19 -17.71 -9.09
C HIS A 193 2.08 -18.44 -9.85
N ASP A 194 0.83 -18.03 -9.65
CA ASP A 194 -0.34 -18.60 -10.32
C ASP A 194 -1.15 -17.52 -11.03
N TRP A 195 -1.02 -17.47 -12.37
CA TRP A 195 -1.74 -16.52 -13.22
C TRP A 195 -3.21 -16.86 -13.40
N ASN A 196 -3.68 -18.05 -12.99
CA ASN A 196 -5.10 -18.39 -13.03
C ASN A 196 -5.94 -17.53 -12.07
N LEU A 197 -5.28 -16.85 -11.11
CA LEU A 197 -5.91 -15.87 -10.22
C LEU A 197 -6.72 -14.81 -10.98
N PHE A 198 -6.21 -14.34 -12.12
CA PHE A 198 -6.83 -13.27 -12.90
C PHE A 198 -7.91 -13.75 -13.87
N GLY A 199 -8.27 -15.03 -13.82
CA GLY A 199 -9.21 -15.67 -14.74
C GLY A 199 -8.60 -15.99 -16.12
N PRO A 200 -9.33 -16.71 -16.99
CA PRO A 200 -8.91 -16.91 -18.37
C PRO A 200 -8.95 -15.54 -19.06
N GLY A 201 -7.77 -15.05 -19.46
CA GLY A 201 -7.64 -13.80 -20.21
C GLY A 201 -8.66 -13.72 -21.34
N ALA A 202 -9.40 -12.61 -21.39
CA ALA A 202 -10.34 -12.32 -22.46
C ALA A 202 -9.62 -12.14 -23.81
#